data_AF-A0A0C2C019-F1
#
_entry.id   AF-A0A0C2C019-F1
#
_cell.length_a   1.000
_cell.length_b   1.000
_cell.length_c   1.000
_cell.angle_alpha   90.00
_cell.angle_beta   90.00
_cell.angle_gamma   90.00
#
_symmetry.space_group_name_H-M   'P 1'
#
loop_
_entity.id
_entity.type
_entity.pdbx_description
1 polymer ?
#
loop_
_entity_poly.entity_id
_entity_poly.type
_entity_poly.pdbx_seq_one_letter_code
_entity_poly.pdbx_strand_id
1 'polypeptide(L)'
;FPRIAADCVDTESAKVATCWWGDAAFAQRMRLLPQSIAAALYRDPTTFAATNCRRNSGLAHRMEKPTFRPKKVLILSKITRYEFEKRLHSNVDDKQLETLLRRRGSDYHQLLAKHQIHHDYLATIQSELE
;
A
#
# COMPACT_ATOMS: atom_id res chain seq x y z
N PHE A 1 -1.68 -2.60 3.20
CA PHE A 1 -2.99 -2.94 2.60
C PHE A 1 -4.07 -2.45 3.54
N PRO A 2 -5.13 -1.76 3.09
CA PRO A 2 -6.21 -1.45 4.01
C PRO A 2 -6.98 -2.73 4.32
N ARG A 3 -7.26 -2.91 5.62
CA ARG A 3 -8.16 -3.92 6.16
C ARG A 3 -9.54 -3.75 5.52
N ILE A 4 -10.12 -4.87 5.11
CA ILE A 4 -11.54 -5.00 4.84
C ILE A 4 -12.25 -4.86 6.20
N ALA A 5 -13.10 -3.84 6.33
CA ALA A 5 -14.13 -3.76 7.35
C ALA A 5 -15.46 -3.69 6.60
N ALA A 6 -16.18 -4.80 6.63
CA ALA A 6 -17.64 -4.90 6.53
C ALA A 6 -18.15 -4.76 7.99
N ASP A 7 -19.24 -4.11 8.37
CA ASP A 7 -20.38 -3.48 7.71
C ASP A 7 -20.89 -2.37 8.65
N CYS A 8 -21.65 -1.40 8.14
CA CYS A 8 -22.92 -0.95 8.73
C CYS A 8 -23.59 0.08 7.80
N VAL A 9 -24.75 -0.32 7.31
CA VAL A 9 -25.78 0.48 6.66
C VAL A 9 -26.42 1.39 7.73
N ASP A 10 -26.36 2.71 7.56
CA ASP A 10 -27.53 3.55 7.30
C ASP A 10 -27.24 5.05 7.43
N THR A 11 -27.84 5.77 6.47
CA THR A 11 -28.32 7.16 6.44
C THR A 11 -27.51 8.33 7.02
N GLU A 12 -27.37 9.32 6.13
CA GLU A 12 -27.39 10.76 6.38
C GLU A 12 -26.07 11.50 6.65
N SER A 13 -25.92 12.62 5.94
CA SER A 13 -24.86 13.63 6.05
C SER A 13 -23.52 13.32 5.35
N ALA A 14 -23.51 13.52 4.02
CA ALA A 14 -22.29 13.72 3.24
C ALA A 14 -21.54 14.98 3.70
N LYS A 15 -20.59 14.82 4.62
CA LYS A 15 -19.48 15.77 4.79
C LYS A 15 -18.25 15.15 4.17
N VAL A 16 -17.88 15.70 3.02
CA VAL A 16 -16.71 15.33 2.22
C VAL A 16 -15.45 15.46 3.08
N ALA A 17 -14.91 14.33 3.53
CA ALA A 17 -13.56 14.27 4.08
C ALA A 17 -12.58 14.37 2.89
N THR A 18 -12.10 15.58 2.61
CA THR A 18 -10.97 15.79 1.71
C THR A 18 -9.71 15.27 2.39
N CYS A 19 -9.33 14.04 2.06
CA CYS A 19 -8.02 13.51 2.40
C CYS A 19 -6.96 14.17 1.50
N TRP A 20 -6.26 15.17 2.04
CA TRP A 20 -5.08 15.79 1.44
C TRP A 20 -3.89 14.83 1.52
N TRP A 21 -3.88 13.80 0.67
CA TRP A 21 -2.66 13.09 0.30
C TRP A 21 -2.33 13.45 -1.13
N GLY A 22 -1.46 14.44 -1.29
CA GLY A 22 -0.93 14.83 -2.58
C GLY A 22 -0.20 16.15 -2.46
N ASP A 23 1.13 16.10 -2.41
CA ASP A 23 1.97 17.27 -2.66
C ASP A 23 1.50 17.93 -3.96
N ALA A 24 1.45 19.26 -4.02
CA ALA A 24 1.05 20.01 -5.22
C ALA A 24 1.83 19.57 -6.48
N ALA A 25 3.05 19.05 -6.30
CA ALA A 25 3.87 18.46 -7.35
C ALA A 25 3.27 17.19 -8.00
N PHE A 26 2.57 16.35 -7.24
CA PHE A 26 1.89 15.17 -7.78
C PHE A 26 0.70 15.58 -8.66
N ALA A 27 -0.09 16.55 -8.20
CA ALA A 27 -1.20 17.11 -8.98
C ALA A 27 -0.71 17.81 -10.27
N GLN A 28 0.44 18.50 -10.21
CA GLN A 28 1.06 19.12 -11.39
C GLN A 28 1.49 18.08 -12.42
N ARG A 29 2.07 16.96 -11.97
CA ARG A 29 2.54 15.87 -12.84
C ARG A 29 1.40 15.11 -13.52
N MET A 30 0.22 15.10 -12.92
CA MET A 30 -1.00 14.52 -13.51
C MET A 30 -1.63 15.41 -14.62
N ARG A 31 -1.31 16.70 -14.67
CA ARG A 31 -1.80 17.61 -15.74
C ARG A 31 -1.02 17.53 -17.05
N LEU A 32 0.16 16.91 -17.04
CA LEU A 32 1.05 16.80 -18.20
C LEU A 32 1.08 15.38 -18.81
N LEU A 33 0.31 14.44 -18.25
CA LEU A 33 0.18 13.12 -18.82
C LEU A 33 -0.75 13.18 -20.05
N PRO A 34 -0.35 12.61 -21.21
CA PRO A 34 -1.25 12.41 -22.32
C PRO A 34 -2.52 11.70 -21.85
N GLN A 35 -3.68 12.12 -22.36
CA GLN A 35 -5.00 11.61 -21.94
C GLN A 35 -5.09 10.07 -21.98
N SER A 36 -4.33 9.43 -22.88
CA SER A 36 -4.24 7.97 -23.02
C SER A 36 -3.65 7.27 -21.79
N ILE A 37 -2.68 7.88 -21.11
CA ILE A 37 -1.99 7.27 -19.96
C ILE A 37 -2.79 7.51 -18.67
N ALA A 38 -3.40 8.69 -18.51
CA ALA A 38 -4.31 8.95 -17.40
C ALA A 38 -5.50 7.98 -17.42
N ALA A 39 -6.08 7.73 -18.61
CA ALA A 39 -7.18 6.78 -18.77
C ALA A 39 -6.79 5.32 -18.45
N ALA A 40 -5.54 4.92 -18.73
CA ALA A 40 -5.04 3.58 -18.40
C ALA A 40 -4.85 3.39 -16.88
N LEU A 41 -4.41 4.43 -16.18
CA LEU A 41 -4.15 4.37 -14.73
C LEU A 41 -5.43 4.49 -13.89
N TYR A 42 -6.50 5.10 -14.41
CA TYR A 42 -7.82 5.21 -13.76
C TYR A 42 -8.86 4.23 -14.30
N ARG A 43 -8.46 3.22 -15.08
CA ARG A 43 -9.40 2.24 -15.60
C ARG A 43 -9.89 1.35 -14.45
N ASP A 44 -11.16 1.49 -14.12
CA ASP A 44 -11.83 0.68 -13.11
C ASP A 44 -11.83 -0.79 -13.55
N PRO A 45 -11.21 -1.72 -12.80
CA PRO A 45 -11.10 -3.13 -13.18
C PRO A 45 -12.46 -3.82 -13.35
N THR A 46 -13.54 -3.24 -12.81
CA THR A 46 -14.91 -3.74 -12.98
C THR A 46 -15.40 -3.66 -14.43
N THR A 47 -14.94 -2.68 -15.21
CA THR A 47 -15.38 -2.52 -16.61
C THR A 47 -14.81 -3.57 -17.57
N PHE A 48 -13.73 -4.28 -17.22
CA PHE A 48 -13.20 -5.36 -18.06
C PHE A 48 -14.03 -6.65 -17.97
N ALA A 49 -14.72 -6.86 -16.84
CA ALA A 49 -15.50 -8.09 -16.62
C ALA A 49 -16.84 -8.09 -17.38
N ALA A 50 -17.38 -6.92 -17.75
CA ALA A 50 -18.74 -6.80 -18.26
C ALA A 50 -18.89 -7.07 -19.77
N THR A 51 -17.83 -6.96 -20.58
CA THR A 51 -17.97 -6.92 -22.04
C THR A 51 -17.83 -8.26 -22.77
N ASN A 52 -17.59 -9.38 -22.09
CA ASN A 52 -17.35 -10.67 -22.78
C ASN A 52 -18.37 -11.79 -22.50
N CYS A 53 -19.49 -11.48 -21.84
CA CYS A 53 -20.54 -12.47 -21.56
C CYS A 53 -21.59 -12.50 -22.69
N ARG A 54 -21.20 -12.84 -23.92
CA ARG A 54 -22.18 -13.22 -24.96
C ARG A 54 -21.81 -14.54 -25.63
N ARG A 55 -22.56 -15.57 -25.20
CA ARG A 55 -22.86 -16.88 -25.81
C ARG A 55 -21.69 -17.83 -26.09
N ASN A 56 -21.49 -18.77 -25.16
CA ASN A 56 -21.52 -20.19 -25.51
C ASN A 56 -21.97 -21.02 -24.29
N SER A 57 -23.10 -21.69 -24.40
CA SER A 57 -23.58 -22.69 -23.43
C SER A 57 -22.96 -24.04 -23.79
N GLY A 58 -21.82 -24.38 -23.18
CA GLY A 58 -21.17 -25.67 -23.37
C GLY A 58 -19.88 -25.77 -22.56
N LEU A 59 -19.83 -26.73 -21.64
CA LEU A 59 -18.83 -26.96 -20.59
C LEU A 59 -18.74 -25.85 -19.54
N ALA A 60 -19.34 -26.12 -18.38
CA ALA A 60 -18.93 -25.50 -17.12
C ALA A 60 -17.49 -25.96 -16.81
N HIS A 61 -16.51 -25.38 -17.49
CA HIS A 61 -15.12 -25.48 -17.09
C HIS A 61 -15.05 -24.78 -15.73
N ARG A 62 -14.88 -25.60 -14.69
CA ARG A 62 -14.56 -25.13 -13.33
C ARG A 62 -13.42 -24.13 -13.50
N MET A 63 -13.73 -22.85 -13.35
CA MET A 63 -12.76 -21.76 -13.45
C MET A 63 -11.79 -21.93 -12.28
N GLU A 64 -10.70 -22.68 -12.51
CA GLU A 64 -9.56 -22.74 -11.61
C GLU A 64 -9.08 -21.31 -11.37
N LYS A 65 -9.02 -20.91 -10.09
CA LYS A 65 -8.60 -19.57 -9.72
C LYS A 65 -7.13 -19.43 -10.15
N PRO A 66 -6.77 -18.42 -10.97
CA PRO A 66 -5.40 -18.28 -11.44
C PRO A 66 -4.46 -18.22 -10.23
N THR A 67 -3.52 -19.17 -10.15
CA THR A 67 -2.58 -19.28 -9.01
C THR A 67 -1.35 -18.43 -9.31
N PHE A 68 -1.00 -17.51 -8.41
CA PHE A 68 0.20 -16.70 -8.52
C PHE A 68 1.44 -17.58 -8.25
N ARG A 69 2.17 -17.97 -9.30
CA ARG A 69 3.40 -18.78 -9.22
C ARG A 69 4.53 -18.20 -10.09
N PRO A 70 5.06 -17.03 -9.71
CA PRO A 70 6.18 -16.42 -10.44
C PRO A 70 7.45 -17.28 -10.34
N LYS A 71 8.25 -17.36 -11.42
CA LYS A 71 9.54 -18.08 -11.42
C LYS A 71 10.65 -17.36 -10.65
N LYS A 72 10.59 -16.04 -10.62
CA LYS A 72 11.55 -15.14 -9.96
C LYS A 72 10.79 -13.91 -9.46
N VAL A 73 11.10 -13.46 -8.24
CA VAL A 73 10.50 -12.27 -7.64
C VAL A 73 11.62 -11.39 -7.09
N LEU A 74 11.48 -10.07 -7.26
CA LEU A 74 12.31 -9.06 -6.61
C LEU A 74 11.45 -8.30 -5.60
N ILE A 75 11.76 -8.43 -4.32
CA ILE A 75 11.08 -7.68 -3.25
C ILE A 75 11.90 -6.44 -2.96
N LEU A 76 11.29 -5.26 -3.14
CA LEU A 76 11.89 -3.98 -2.76
C LEU A 76 11.19 -3.46 -1.50
N SER A 77 11.96 -3.22 -0.44
CA SER A 77 11.46 -2.61 0.80
C SER A 77 11.92 -1.16 0.93
N LYS A 78 11.10 -0.36 1.61
CA LYS A 78 11.46 1.03 1.96
C LYS A 78 12.17 1.04 3.29
N ILE A 79 13.16 1.92 3.47
CA ILE A 79 13.71 2.17 4.80
C ILE A 79 12.66 2.86 5.68
N THR A 80 12.55 2.42 6.93
CA THR A 80 11.65 3.05 7.91
C THR A 80 12.31 4.27 8.53
N ARG A 81 11.51 5.19 9.08
CA ARG A 81 12.06 6.36 9.79
C ARG A 81 12.88 5.95 11.03
N TYR A 82 12.49 4.89 11.74
CA TYR A 82 13.29 4.31 12.83
C TYR A 82 14.67 3.83 12.34
N GLU A 83 14.70 3.01 11.29
CA GLU A 83 15.93 2.54 10.65
C GLU A 83 16.85 3.67 10.22
N PHE A 84 16.28 4.70 9.59
CA PHE A 84 17.04 5.87 9.16
C PHE A 84 17.73 6.57 10.34
N GLU A 85 17.00 6.83 11.43
CA GLU A 85 17.55 7.50 12.62
C GLU A 85 18.61 6.62 13.31
N LYS A 86 18.39 5.30 13.36
CA LYS A 86 19.36 4.34 13.92
C LYS A 86 20.67 4.30 13.11
N ARG A 87 20.59 4.40 11.78
CA ARG A 87 21.78 4.49 10.90
C ARG A 87 22.49 5.83 11.02
N LEU A 88 21.73 6.92 11.14
CA LEU A 88 22.28 8.26 11.32
C LEU A 88 23.02 8.38 12.66
N HIS A 89 22.54 7.67 13.68
CA HIS A 89 23.09 7.67 15.03
C HIS A 89 23.67 6.29 15.38
N SER A 90 24.58 5.76 14.55
CA SER A 90 25.17 4.42 14.72
C SER A 90 25.90 4.19 16.06
N ASN A 91 26.29 5.27 16.74
CA ASN A 91 27.09 5.24 17.97
C ASN A 91 26.25 5.43 19.24
N VAL A 92 24.92 5.55 19.15
CA VAL A 92 24.05 5.78 20.31
C VAL A 92 23.22 4.55 20.63
N ASP A 93 22.99 4.31 21.91
CA ASP A 93 22.10 3.24 22.37
C ASP A 93 20.61 3.60 22.12
N ASP A 94 19.73 2.60 22.10
CA ASP A 94 18.29 2.79 21.84
C ASP A 94 17.64 3.77 22.84
N LYS A 95 18.07 3.78 24.11
CA LYS A 95 17.59 4.76 25.12
C LYS A 95 18.03 6.20 24.82
N GLN A 96 19.24 6.36 24.31
CA GLN A 96 19.77 7.66 23.92
C GLN A 96 19.09 8.15 22.65
N LEU A 97 18.83 7.24 21.70
CA LEU A 97 18.07 7.51 20.49
C LEU A 97 16.65 7.98 20.84
N GLU A 98 15.97 7.29 21.77
CA GLU A 98 14.65 7.69 22.27
C GLU A 98 14.66 9.13 22.81
N THR A 99 15.63 9.46 23.66
CA THR A 99 15.77 10.81 24.24
C THR A 99 16.00 11.86 23.16
N LEU A 100 16.88 11.56 22.20
CA LEU A 100 17.21 12.46 21.10
C LEU A 100 16.00 12.71 20.19
N LEU A 101 15.25 11.66 19.84
CA LEU A 101 14.05 11.78 19.03
C LEU A 101 12.95 12.54 19.75
N ARG A 102 12.72 12.28 21.04
CA ARG A 102 11.76 13.03 21.86
C ARG A 102 12.11 14.52 21.92
N ARG A 103 13.39 14.85 22.09
CA ARG A 103 13.87 16.25 22.06
C ARG A 103 13.60 16.95 20.73
N ARG A 104 13.60 16.22 19.61
CA ARG A 104 13.24 16.73 18.27
C ARG A 104 11.73 16.75 18.00
N GLY A 105 10.91 16.26 18.93
CA GLY A 105 9.45 16.15 18.75
C GLY A 105 8.99 14.90 17.99
N SER A 106 9.84 13.87 17.89
CA SER A 106 9.49 12.58 17.29
C SER A 106 9.18 11.53 18.36
N ASP A 107 8.11 10.75 18.15
CA ASP A 107 7.74 9.64 19.03
C ASP A 107 8.50 8.36 18.67
N TYR A 108 9.48 8.01 19.51
CA TYR A 108 10.29 6.81 19.35
C TYR A 108 9.47 5.51 19.30
N HIS A 109 8.50 5.33 20.20
CA HIS A 109 7.74 4.09 20.29
C HIS A 109 6.83 3.92 19.09
N GLN A 110 6.21 5.01 18.62
CA GLN A 110 5.41 4.95 17.40
C GLN A 110 6.27 4.60 16.18
N LEU A 111 7.48 5.15 16.09
CA LEU A 111 8.42 4.82 15.02
C LEU A 111 8.86 3.36 15.05
N LEU A 112 9.17 2.84 16.25
CA LEU A 112 9.54 1.45 16.46
C LEU A 112 8.38 0.49 16.12
N ALA A 113 7.16 0.79 16.56
CA ALA A 113 5.99 -0.03 16.25
C ALA A 113 5.72 -0.09 14.74
N LYS A 114 5.81 1.04 14.04
CA LYS A 114 5.70 1.09 12.57
C LYS A 114 6.81 0.29 11.89
N HIS A 115 8.01 0.30 12.46
CA HIS A 115 9.13 -0.49 11.97
C HIS A 115 8.90 -2.01 12.13
N GLN A 116 8.43 -2.45 13.29
CA GLN A 116 8.09 -3.86 13.53
C GLN A 116 7.03 -4.34 12.54
N ILE A 117 5.91 -3.62 12.44
CA ILE A 117 4.84 -3.93 11.47
C ILE A 117 5.38 -4.00 10.04
N HIS A 118 6.29 -3.10 9.66
CA HIS A 118 6.90 -3.12 8.33
C HIS A 118 7.68 -4.41 8.07
N HIS A 119 8.49 -4.86 9.04
CA HIS A 119 9.26 -6.08 8.92
C HIS A 119 8.40 -7.34 8.98
N ASP A 120 7.33 -7.36 9.78
CA ASP A 120 6.37 -8.47 9.82
C ASP A 120 5.73 -8.71 8.44
N TYR A 121 5.36 -7.64 7.74
CA TYR A 121 4.83 -7.75 6.38
C TYR A 121 5.87 -8.27 5.38
N LEU A 122 7.14 -7.86 5.51
CA LEU A 122 8.21 -8.38 4.64
C LEU A 122 8.41 -9.87 4.87
N ALA A 123 8.41 -10.32 6.13
CA ALA A 123 8.51 -11.73 6.47
C ALA A 123 7.33 -12.54 5.91
N THR A 124 6.10 -12.00 6.01
CA THR A 124 4.91 -12.65 5.43
C THR A 124 5.03 -12.76 3.90
N ILE A 125 5.43 -11.70 3.20
CA ILE A 125 5.58 -11.75 1.75
C ILE A 125 6.66 -12.76 1.34
N GLN A 126 7.74 -12.85 2.12
CA GLN A 126 8.81 -13.82 1.87
C GLN A 126 8.30 -15.25 2.05
N SER A 127 7.55 -15.55 3.11
CA SER A 127 7.04 -16.91 3.35
C SER A 127 6.00 -17.38 2.34
N GLU A 128 5.26 -16.47 1.71
CA GLU A 128 4.28 -16.82 0.66
C GLU A 128 4.93 -17.12 -0.71
N LEU A 129 6.24 -16.87 -0.84
CA LEU A 129 6.99 -17.05 -2.09
C LEU A 129 7.98 -18.22 -2.04
N GLU A 130 8.19 -18.82 -0.88
CA GLU A 130 8.93 -20.08 -0.67
C GLU A 130 8.04 -21.30 -0.99
#